data_AF-A0A7W0LJT2-F1
#
_entry.id   AF-A0A7W0LJT2-F1
#
_cell.length_a   1.000
_cell.length_b   1.000
_cell.length_c   1.000
_cell.angle_alpha   90.00
_cell.angle_beta   90.00
_cell.angle_gamma   90.00
#
_symmetry.space_group_name_H-M   'P 1'
#
loop_
_entity.id
_entity.type
_entity.pdbx_description
1 polymer ?
#
loop_
_entity_poly.entity_id
_entity_poly.type
_entity_poly.pdbx_seq_one_letter_code
_entity_poly.pdbx_strand_id
1 'polypeptide(L)' 'TLLEWLRHRGRTELVAESLHVHPQTVRYRLARLRELYGERLENPDGRFELELALRSATP' A
#
# COMPACT_ATOMS: atom_id res chain seq x y z
N THR A 1 -0.27 -5.97 1.54
CA THR A 1 -0.54 -4.64 2.15
C THR A 1 -0.38 -3.49 1.18
N LEU A 2 0.83 -3.22 0.64
CA LEU A 2 1.04 -2.06 -0.24
C LEU A 2 0.14 -2.09 -1.49
N LEU A 3 0.07 -3.22 -2.20
CA LEU A 3 -0.79 -3.37 -3.37
C LEU A 3 -2.27 -3.09 -3.06
N GLU A 4 -2.79 -3.66 -1.98
CA GLU A 4 -4.16 -3.39 -1.52
C GLU A 4 -4.38 -1.92 -1.16
N TRP A 5 -3.40 -1.28 -0.52
CA TRP A 5 -3.48 0.15 -0.22
C TRP A 5 -3.54 1.03 -1.46
N LEU A 6 -2.79 0.70 -2.51
CA LEU A 6 -2.84 1.37 -3.81
C LEU A 6 -4.20 1.16 -4.50
N ARG A 7 -4.72 -0.09 -4.49
CA ARG A 7 -6.05 -0.46 -5.02
C ARG A 7 -7.18 0.28 -4.34
N HIS A 8 -7.13 0.42 -3.02
CA HIS A 8 -8.16 1.09 -2.22
C HIS A 8 -7.96 2.60 -2.07
N ARG A 9 -7.04 3.22 -2.83
CA ARG A 9 -6.76 4.67 -2.80
C ARG A 9 -6.43 5.18 -1.40
N GLY A 10 -5.70 4.38 -0.64
CA GLY A 10 -5.20 4.71 0.69
C GLY A 10 -6.18 4.51 1.85
N ARG A 11 -7.39 4.01 1.60
CA ARG A 11 -8.40 3.73 2.62
C ARG A 11 -7.99 2.52 3.46
N THR A 12 -7.41 2.80 4.62
CA THR A 12 -6.83 1.80 5.53
C THR A 12 -7.85 0.75 5.99
N GLU A 13 -9.10 1.16 6.22
CA GLU A 13 -10.16 0.22 6.67
C GLU A 13 -10.50 -0.82 5.61
N LEU A 14 -10.64 -0.41 4.34
CA LEU A 14 -10.88 -1.34 3.24
C LEU A 14 -9.69 -2.28 2.99
N VAL A 15 -8.47 -1.79 3.21
CA VAL A 15 -7.26 -2.63 3.15
C VAL A 15 -7.27 -3.66 4.28
N ALA A 16 -7.72 -3.27 5.47
CA ALA A 16 -7.80 -4.15 6.63
C ALA A 16 -8.84 -5.26 6.41
N GLU A 17 -10.00 -4.90 5.86
CA GLU A 17 -11.04 -5.82 5.43
C GLU A 17 -10.53 -6.78 4.34
N SER A 18 -9.98 -6.25 3.24
CA SER A 18 -9.43 -7.06 2.13
C SER A 18 -8.38 -8.07 2.61
N LEU A 19 -7.51 -7.66 3.53
CA LEU A 19 -6.44 -8.50 4.06
C LEU A 19 -6.84 -9.33 5.28
N HIS A 20 -8.08 -9.21 5.77
CA HIS A 20 -8.57 -9.89 6.99
C HIS A 20 -7.66 -9.66 8.21
N VAL A 21 -7.25 -8.40 8.43
CA VAL A 21 -6.42 -7.98 9.57
C VAL A 21 -7.05 -6.80 10.29
N HIS A 22 -6.61 -6.54 11.52
CA HIS A 22 -7.04 -5.35 12.24
C HIS A 22 -6.49 -4.05 11.57
N PRO A 23 -7.25 -2.94 11.53
CA PRO A 23 -6.80 -1.68 10.94
C PRO A 23 -5.48 -1.14 11.51
N GLN A 24 -5.19 -1.41 12.79
CA GLN A 24 -3.91 -1.04 13.42
C GLN A 24 -2.72 -1.73 12.74
N THR A 25 -2.87 -2.99 12.34
CA THR A 25 -1.82 -3.75 11.64
C THR A 25 -1.53 -3.12 10.29
N VAL A 26 -2.56 -2.64 9.57
CA VAL A 26 -2.38 -1.89 8.32
C VAL A 26 -1.64 -0.58 8.58
N ARG A 27 -2.06 0.22 9.56
CA ARG A 27 -1.38 1.48 9.94
C ARG A 27 0.10 1.27 10.27
N TYR A 28 0.41 0.25 11.06
CA TYR A 28 1.78 -0.12 11.42
C TYR A 28 2.60 -0.49 10.17
N ARG A 29 2.07 -1.36 9.30
CA ARG A 29 2.75 -1.75 8.06
C ARG A 29 2.92 -0.54 7.12
N LEU A 30 1.97 0.38 7.06
CA LEU A 30 2.06 1.59 6.24
C LEU A 30 3.10 2.58 6.76
N ALA A 31 3.30 2.70 8.07
CA ALA A 31 4.39 3.50 8.62
C ALA A 31 5.75 3.02 8.10
N ARG A 32 6.01 1.70 8.19
CA ARG A 32 7.21 1.08 7.63
C ARG A 32 7.32 1.24 6.11
N LEU A 33 6.23 1.15 5.37
CA LEU A 33 6.24 1.39 3.92
C LEU A 33 6.60 2.85 3.59
N ARG A 34 6.17 3.82 4.39
CA ARG A 34 6.57 5.22 4.22
C ARG A 34 8.04 5.45 4.50
N GLU A 35 8.61 4.78 5.49
CA GLU A 35 10.06 4.82 5.75
C GLU A 35 10.87 4.28 4.55
N LEU A 36 10.37 3.25 3.87
CA LEU A 36 11.07 2.60 2.74
C LEU A 36 10.89 3.31 1.40
N TYR A 37 9.70 3.85 1.14
CA TYR A 37 9.33 4.36 -0.19
C TYR A 37 9.13 5.88 -0.23
N GLY A 38 9.08 6.55 0.92
CA GLY A 38 9.09 8.02 1.06
C GLY A 38 8.24 8.74 0.01
N GLU A 39 8.89 9.62 -0.74
CA GLU A 39 8.29 10.47 -1.78
C GLU A 39 7.50 9.69 -2.84
N ARG A 40 7.88 8.45 -3.17
CA ARG A 40 7.14 7.63 -4.15
C ARG A 40 5.71 7.32 -3.70
N LEU A 41 5.46 7.27 -2.40
CA LEU A 41 4.10 7.11 -1.87
C LEU A 41 3.35 8.43 -1.75
N GLU A 42 4.01 9.58 -1.95
CA GLU A 42 3.40 10.90 -1.85
C GLU A 42 3.01 11.46 -3.22
N ASN A 43 3.75 11.11 -4.27
CA ASN A 43 3.45 11.54 -5.64
C ASN A 43 2.65 10.48 -6.46
N PRO A 44 1.82 10.89 -7.43
CA PRO A 44 1.01 9.96 -8.23
C PRO A 44 1.82 9.00 -9.10
N ASP A 45 2.91 9.47 -9.71
CA ASP A 45 3.71 8.68 -10.65
C ASP A 45 4.44 7.53 -9.96
N GLY A 46 5.04 7.78 -8.79
CA GLY A 46 5.68 6.79 -7.95
C GLY A 46 4.70 5.76 -7.39
N ARG A 47 3.45 6.16 -7.08
CA ARG A 47 2.40 5.20 -6.72
C ARG A 47 2.05 4.28 -7.89
N PHE A 48 2.01 4.83 -9.11
CA PHE A 48 1.76 4.06 -10.32
C PHE A 48 2.90 3.07 -10.61
N GLU A 49 4.16 3.52 -10.54
CA GLU A 49 5.34 2.65 -10.70
C GLU A 49 5.34 1.50 -9.68
N LEU A 50 5.05 1.79 -8.42
CA LEU A 50 4.96 0.78 -7.37
C LEU A 50 3.81 -0.21 -7.62
N GLU A 51 2.65 0.27 -8.08
CA GLU A 51 1.53 -0.59 -8.43
C GLU A 51 1.88 -1.53 -9.59
N LEU A 52 2.56 -1.02 -10.62
CA LEU A 52 3.02 -1.80 -11.77
C LEU A 52 4.02 -2.87 -11.34
N ALA A 53 5.05 -2.50 -10.58
CA ALA A 53 6.08 -3.43 -10.12
C ALA A 53 5.51 -4.56 -9.24
N LEU A 54 4.55 -4.24 -8.36
CA LEU A 54 3.89 -5.24 -7.52
C LEU A 54 3.00 -6.19 -8.33
N ARG A 55 2.30 -5.68 -9.36
CA ARG A 55 1.47 -6.52 -10.24
C ARG A 55 2.32 -7.43 -11.13
N SER A 56 3.50 -6.97 -11.58
CA SER A 56 4.40 -7.82 -12.37
C SER A 56 5.15 -8.85 -11.54
N ALA A 57 5.37 -8.58 -10.25
CA ALA A 57 6.06 -9.48 -9.33
C ALA A 57 5.13 -10.51 -8.65
N THR A 58 3.81 -10.33 -8.77
CA THR A 58 2.82 -11.29 -8.26
C THR A 58 2.46 -12.25 -9.40
N PRO A 59 2.82 -13.55 -9.33
CA PRO A 59 2.48 -14.54 -10.35
C PRO A 59 0.97 -14.79 -10.45
#